data_AF-A0A382FMN5-F1
#
_entry.id   AF-A0A382FMN5-F1
#
_cell.length_a   1.000
_cell.length_b   1.000
_cell.length_c   1.000
_cell.angle_alpha   90.00
_cell.angle_beta   90.00
_cell.angle_gamma   90.00
#
_symmetry.space_group_name_H-M   'P 1'
#
loop_
_entity.id
_entity.type
_entity.pdbx_description
1 polymer ?
#
loop_
_entity_poly.entity_id
_entity_poly.type
_entity_poly.pdbx_seq_one_letter_code
_entity_poly.pdbx_strand_id
1 'polypeptide(L)'
;VFRPCIDLHEGRVKQIVGGSVDDSQPDSLRTNFVSGNPPAWFARLYRRDDLCGGHVIKLGQGNDDAAREALGAWPGGLQVGGGVTADNAAEWINAGASHVIVTSWLFQEGQLDEDRLKRLGQAVDQSRLVLDLSCRRRGDDYFVVTDRWQTFTQLRVDADTLGQLAEH
;
A
#
# COMPACT_ATOMS: atom_id res chain seq x y z
N VAL A 1 -2.55 -19.00 4.14
CA VAL A 1 -3.06 -18.45 2.86
C VAL A 1 -1.95 -17.61 2.25
N PHE A 2 -1.65 -17.78 0.97
CA PHE A 2 -0.68 -16.97 0.25
C PHE A 2 -1.37 -15.73 -0.34
N ARG A 3 -0.80 -14.54 -0.13
CA ARG A 3 -1.32 -13.27 -0.66
C ARG A 3 -0.30 -12.68 -1.63
N PRO A 4 -0.57 -12.67 -2.95
CA PRO A 4 0.40 -12.20 -3.92
C PRO A 4 0.48 -10.67 -3.97
N CYS A 5 1.61 -10.14 -4.43
CA CYS A 5 1.82 -8.70 -4.64
C CYS A 5 2.03 -8.38 -6.13
N ILE A 6 1.61 -7.18 -6.55
CA ILE A 6 2.00 -6.52 -7.80
C ILE A 6 2.60 -5.15 -7.45
N ASP A 7 3.93 -5.07 -7.39
CA ASP A 7 4.64 -3.81 -7.20
C ASP A 7 4.73 -3.05 -8.53
N LEU A 8 4.23 -1.81 -8.54
CA LEU A 8 4.22 -0.93 -9.71
C LEU A 8 5.18 0.23 -9.51
N HIS A 9 6.06 0.45 -10.48
CA HIS A 9 6.89 1.64 -10.55
C HIS A 9 7.01 2.10 -12.00
N GLU A 10 6.70 3.37 -12.27
CA GLU A 10 6.59 3.95 -13.62
C GLU A 10 5.67 3.14 -14.55
N GLY A 11 4.53 2.70 -14.01
CA GLY A 11 3.49 1.98 -14.75
C GLY A 11 3.88 0.55 -15.15
N ARG A 12 4.98 0.01 -14.62
CA ARG A 12 5.45 -1.35 -14.90
C ARG A 12 5.53 -2.19 -13.64
N VAL A 13 5.35 -3.50 -13.78
CA VAL A 13 5.58 -4.45 -12.69
C VAL A 13 7.09 -4.56 -12.46
N LYS A 14 7.55 -4.08 -11.31
CA LYS A 14 8.98 -4.05 -10.96
C LYS A 14 9.17 -4.55 -9.53
N GLN A 15 10.22 -5.32 -9.32
CA GLN A 15 10.75 -5.58 -7.98
C GLN A 15 11.92 -4.63 -7.73
N ILE A 16 11.74 -3.67 -6.82
CA ILE A 16 12.77 -2.70 -6.45
C ILE A 16 13.34 -2.98 -5.07
N VAL A 17 14.49 -2.39 -4.75
CA VAL A 17 15.01 -2.33 -3.38
C VAL A 17 14.46 -1.06 -2.74
N GLY A 18 13.44 -1.19 -1.89
CA GLY A 18 12.70 -0.04 -1.33
C GLY A 18 13.58 1.02 -0.65
N GLY A 19 14.67 0.62 0.03
CA GLY A 19 15.61 1.55 0.65
C GLY A 19 16.51 2.34 -0.31
N SER A 20 16.43 2.07 -1.62
CA SER A 20 17.16 2.82 -2.67
C SER A 20 16.30 3.81 -3.44
N VAL A 21 15.02 3.97 -3.07
CA VAL A 21 14.15 4.96 -3.68
C VAL A 21 14.53 6.35 -3.17
N ASP A 22 15.04 7.20 -4.05
CA ASP A 22 15.35 8.60 -3.78
C ASP A 22 14.84 9.47 -4.92
N ASP A 23 13.87 10.35 -4.64
CA ASP A 23 13.28 11.22 -5.66
C ASP A 23 14.28 12.29 -6.15
N SER A 24 15.29 12.62 -5.33
CA SER A 24 16.37 13.55 -5.70
C SER A 24 17.47 12.87 -6.53
N GLN A 25 17.54 11.54 -6.50
CA GLN A 25 18.50 10.75 -7.27
C GLN A 25 17.82 9.53 -7.92
N PRO A 26 16.96 9.72 -8.93
CA PRO A 26 16.20 8.62 -9.54
C PRO A 26 17.09 7.50 -10.09
N ASP A 27 18.27 7.85 -10.62
CA ASP A 27 19.24 6.90 -11.18
C ASP A 27 19.87 5.96 -10.13
N SER A 28 19.73 6.27 -8.84
CA SER A 28 20.22 5.43 -7.73
C SER A 28 19.29 4.25 -7.42
N LEU A 29 18.08 4.22 -8.00
CA LEU A 29 17.08 3.20 -7.74
C LEU A 29 17.58 1.82 -8.18
N ARG A 30 17.75 0.92 -7.22
CA ARG A 30 18.13 -0.45 -7.49
C ARG A 30 16.91 -1.28 -7.82
N THR A 31 16.90 -1.84 -9.03
CA THR A 31 15.87 -2.75 -9.50
C THR A 31 16.41 -4.17 -9.57
N ASN A 32 15.71 -5.11 -8.93
CA ASN A 32 16.05 -6.54 -9.02
C ASN A 32 15.46 -7.17 -10.28
N PHE A 33 14.23 -6.77 -10.64
CA PHE A 33 13.53 -7.34 -11.78
C PHE A 33 12.52 -6.35 -12.37
N VAL A 34 12.37 -6.37 -13.69
CA VAL A 34 11.30 -5.69 -14.43
C VAL A 34 10.59 -6.75 -15.26
N SER A 35 9.28 -6.89 -15.08
CA SER A 35 8.51 -7.84 -15.87
C SER A 35 8.27 -7.35 -17.29
N GLY A 36 8.30 -8.27 -18.25
CA GLY A 36 7.76 -8.05 -19.59
C GLY A 36 6.23 -8.20 -19.67
N ASN A 37 5.59 -8.77 -18.65
CA ASN A 37 4.14 -8.93 -18.60
C ASN A 37 3.47 -7.70 -17.97
N PRO A 38 2.28 -7.31 -18.46
CA PRO A 38 1.55 -6.18 -17.90
C PRO A 38 0.90 -6.54 -16.54
N PRO A 39 0.53 -5.55 -15.70
CA PRO A 39 -0.12 -5.78 -14.41
C PRO A 39 -1.37 -6.66 -14.49
N ALA A 40 -2.21 -6.49 -15.52
CA ALA A 40 -3.42 -7.30 -15.70
C ALA A 40 -3.13 -8.78 -15.96
N TRP A 41 -1.95 -9.12 -16.50
CA TRP A 41 -1.55 -10.51 -16.67
C TRP A 41 -1.40 -11.20 -15.31
N PHE A 42 -0.75 -10.54 -14.35
CA PHE A 42 -0.60 -11.04 -12.98
C PHE A 42 -1.95 -11.11 -12.25
N ALA A 43 -2.80 -10.09 -12.38
CA ALA A 43 -4.13 -10.12 -11.79
C ALA A 43 -4.99 -11.30 -12.33
N ARG A 44 -4.93 -11.58 -13.64
CA ARG A 44 -5.59 -12.76 -14.24
C ARG A 44 -4.99 -14.08 -13.75
N LEU A 45 -3.67 -14.13 -13.59
CA LEU A 45 -2.98 -15.29 -13.03
C LEU A 45 -3.46 -15.57 -11.60
N TYR A 46 -3.46 -14.55 -10.75
CA TYR A 46 -3.91 -14.67 -9.36
C TYR A 46 -5.38 -15.04 -9.25
N ARG A 47 -6.22 -14.49 -10.13
CA ARG A 47 -7.63 -14.88 -10.25
C ARG A 47 -7.81 -16.34 -10.63
N ARG A 48 -7.07 -16.83 -11.63
CA ARG A 48 -7.14 -18.23 -12.08
C ARG A 48 -6.79 -19.19 -10.94
N ASP A 49 -5.85 -18.79 -10.11
CA ASP A 49 -5.35 -19.59 -8.99
C ASP A 49 -6.11 -19.29 -7.67
N ASP A 50 -7.19 -18.49 -7.73
CA ASP A 50 -8.05 -18.07 -6.60
C ASP A 50 -7.30 -17.46 -5.39
N LEU A 51 -6.27 -16.67 -5.69
CA LEU A 51 -5.39 -16.08 -4.67
C LEU A 51 -5.94 -14.74 -4.14
N CYS A 52 -6.97 -14.81 -3.29
CA CYS A 52 -7.62 -13.64 -2.72
C CYS A 52 -6.75 -12.88 -1.71
N GLY A 53 -7.00 -11.56 -1.59
CA GLY A 53 -6.31 -10.70 -0.62
C GLY A 53 -4.89 -10.30 -1.02
N GLY A 54 -4.52 -10.52 -2.28
CA GLY A 54 -3.31 -9.94 -2.87
C GLY A 54 -3.44 -8.42 -3.03
N HIS A 55 -2.32 -7.74 -3.21
CA HIS A 55 -2.26 -6.28 -3.23
C HIS A 55 -1.46 -5.73 -4.41
N VAL A 56 -1.92 -4.61 -4.94
CA VAL A 56 -1.23 -3.79 -5.93
C VAL A 56 -0.62 -2.60 -5.20
N ILE A 57 0.69 -2.43 -5.22
CA ILE A 57 1.38 -1.34 -4.52
C ILE A 57 1.99 -0.37 -5.51
N LYS A 58 1.54 0.88 -5.46
CA LYS A 58 2.08 1.97 -6.27
C LYS A 58 3.30 2.59 -5.60
N LEU A 59 4.47 2.37 -6.19
CA LEU A 59 5.76 2.87 -5.73
C LEU A 59 6.13 4.09 -6.58
N GLY A 60 5.94 5.28 -6.02
CA GLY A 60 6.14 6.55 -6.73
C GLY A 60 4.99 6.92 -7.68
N GLN A 61 5.26 7.89 -8.56
CA GLN A 61 4.28 8.47 -9.47
C GLN A 61 4.10 7.62 -10.75
N GLY A 62 3.05 7.91 -11.53
CA GLY A 62 2.82 7.32 -12.85
C GLY A 62 2.31 5.87 -12.84
N ASN A 63 1.76 5.40 -11.71
CA ASN A 63 1.30 4.02 -11.54
C ASN A 63 -0.22 3.85 -11.63
N ASP A 64 -0.98 4.93 -11.71
CA ASP A 64 -2.44 4.86 -11.53
C ASP A 64 -3.14 4.06 -12.63
N ASP A 65 -2.77 4.27 -13.89
CA ASP A 65 -3.36 3.51 -15.01
C ASP A 65 -3.00 2.03 -14.95
N ALA A 66 -1.75 1.71 -14.60
CA ALA A 66 -1.30 0.33 -14.39
C ALA A 66 -2.02 -0.35 -13.22
N ALA A 67 -2.31 0.40 -12.15
CA ALA A 67 -3.10 -0.11 -11.04
C ALA A 67 -4.55 -0.37 -11.47
N ARG A 68 -5.19 0.57 -12.18
CA ARG A 68 -6.54 0.36 -12.74
C ARG A 68 -6.59 -0.83 -13.70
N GLU A 69 -5.54 -1.04 -14.50
CA GLU A 69 -5.43 -2.21 -15.39
C GLU A 69 -5.45 -3.53 -14.62
N ALA A 70 -4.69 -3.63 -13.53
CA ALA A 70 -4.68 -4.81 -12.67
C ALA A 70 -6.03 -5.02 -11.96
N LEU A 71 -6.59 -3.96 -11.38
CA LEU A 71 -7.86 -4.01 -10.66
C LEU A 71 -9.03 -4.38 -11.59
N GLY A 72 -9.09 -3.79 -12.79
CA GLY A 72 -10.12 -4.08 -13.79
C GLY A 72 -10.05 -5.51 -14.32
N ALA A 73 -8.88 -6.16 -14.27
CA ALA A 73 -8.73 -7.56 -14.68
C ALA A 73 -9.29 -8.56 -13.64
N TRP A 74 -9.37 -8.15 -12.38
CA TRP A 74 -10.02 -8.93 -11.32
C TRP A 74 -10.74 -8.03 -10.29
N PRO A 75 -11.91 -7.50 -10.64
CA PRO A 75 -12.68 -6.65 -9.74
C PRO A 75 -13.04 -7.39 -8.45
N GLY A 76 -12.77 -6.75 -7.31
CA GLY A 76 -12.99 -7.32 -5.97
C GLY A 76 -11.96 -8.36 -5.53
N GLY A 77 -10.95 -8.68 -6.34
CA GLY A 77 -9.94 -9.69 -6.00
C GLY A 77 -8.69 -9.16 -5.31
N LEU A 78 -8.28 -7.94 -5.66
CA LEU A 78 -7.03 -7.33 -5.20
C LEU A 78 -7.28 -6.09 -4.35
N GLN A 79 -6.38 -5.80 -3.44
CA GLN A 79 -6.30 -4.55 -2.69
C GLN A 79 -5.38 -3.56 -3.43
N VAL A 80 -5.42 -2.26 -3.11
CA VAL A 80 -4.50 -1.28 -3.69
C VAL A 80 -3.94 -0.32 -2.65
N GLY A 81 -2.63 -0.07 -2.71
CA GLY A 81 -1.90 0.85 -1.84
C GLY A 81 -0.96 1.78 -2.61
N GLY A 82 -0.40 2.75 -1.88
CA GLY A 82 0.52 3.75 -2.42
C GLY A 82 -0.18 5.05 -2.84
N GLY A 83 -0.07 6.09 -2.01
CA GLY A 83 -0.70 7.39 -2.27
C GLY A 83 -2.23 7.39 -2.09
N VAL A 84 -2.78 6.46 -1.30
CA VAL A 84 -4.19 6.46 -0.92
C VAL A 84 -4.44 7.56 0.12
N THR A 85 -5.50 8.33 -0.10
CA THR A 85 -5.99 9.39 0.80
C THR A 85 -7.51 9.28 0.92
N ALA A 86 -8.12 9.98 1.88
CA ALA A 86 -9.58 10.05 1.98
C ALA A 86 -10.24 10.57 0.69
N ASP A 87 -9.55 11.43 -0.07
CA ASP A 87 -10.12 12.09 -1.25
C ASP A 87 -10.14 11.16 -2.47
N ASN A 88 -9.25 10.15 -2.54
CA ASN A 88 -9.17 9.24 -3.69
C ASN A 88 -9.56 7.78 -3.37
N ALA A 89 -9.77 7.43 -2.10
CA ALA A 89 -10.04 6.05 -1.69
C ALA A 89 -11.27 5.44 -2.38
N ALA A 90 -12.37 6.20 -2.47
CA ALA A 90 -13.59 5.74 -3.13
C ALA A 90 -13.38 5.47 -4.63
N GLU A 91 -12.51 6.22 -5.30
CA GLU A 91 -12.21 6.01 -6.72
C GLU A 91 -11.50 4.67 -6.96
N TRP A 92 -10.60 4.28 -6.06
CA TRP A 92 -9.90 2.99 -6.13
C TRP A 92 -10.85 1.81 -5.91
N ILE A 93 -11.75 1.95 -4.95
CA ILE A 93 -12.85 1.01 -4.73
C ILE A 93 -13.70 0.86 -6.00
N ASN A 94 -14.09 1.97 -6.63
CA ASN A 94 -14.89 1.97 -7.86
C ASN A 94 -14.11 1.41 -9.07
N ALA A 95 -12.78 1.55 -9.08
CA ALA A 95 -11.89 0.96 -10.08
C ALA A 95 -11.72 -0.56 -9.94
N GLY A 96 -12.32 -1.19 -8.92
CA GLY A 96 -12.32 -2.63 -8.73
C GLY A 96 -11.45 -3.13 -7.57
N ALA A 97 -10.88 -2.24 -6.75
CA ALA A 97 -10.20 -2.68 -5.54
C ALA A 97 -11.17 -3.27 -4.52
N SER A 98 -10.81 -4.41 -3.94
CA SER A 98 -11.53 -5.00 -2.80
C SER A 98 -11.41 -4.09 -1.58
N HIS A 99 -10.19 -3.63 -1.30
CA HIS A 99 -9.83 -2.76 -0.18
C HIS A 99 -8.82 -1.71 -0.65
N VAL A 100 -8.76 -0.60 0.07
CA VAL A 100 -7.66 0.37 -0.05
C VAL A 100 -6.69 0.20 1.11
N ILE A 101 -5.40 0.35 0.81
CA ILE A 101 -4.30 0.25 1.77
C ILE A 101 -3.75 1.64 1.98
N VAL A 102 -3.86 2.16 3.20
CA VAL A 102 -3.26 3.43 3.59
C VAL A 102 -1.95 3.19 4.35
N THR A 103 -0.96 4.04 4.07
CA THR A 103 0.39 3.97 4.64
C THR A 103 0.76 5.29 5.32
N SER A 104 1.71 6.05 4.78
CA SER A 104 2.29 7.26 5.39
C SER A 104 1.31 8.43 5.49
N TRP A 105 0.21 8.42 4.73
CA TRP A 105 -0.80 9.48 4.81
C TRP A 105 -1.47 9.57 6.18
N LEU A 106 -1.47 8.50 6.97
CA LEU A 106 -1.99 8.54 8.35
C LEU A 106 -1.09 9.29 9.33
N PHE A 107 0.12 9.69 8.95
CA PHE A 107 1.07 10.27 9.88
C PHE A 107 1.35 11.74 9.55
N GLN A 108 1.36 12.58 10.59
CA GLN A 108 1.79 13.98 10.53
C GLN A 108 2.78 14.24 11.66
N GLU A 109 3.93 14.83 11.34
CA GLU A 109 4.97 15.17 12.35
C GLU A 109 5.38 13.97 13.24
N GLY A 110 5.35 12.76 12.67
CA GLY A 110 5.67 11.52 13.37
C GLY A 110 4.59 11.00 14.32
N GLN A 111 3.38 11.59 14.30
CA GLN A 111 2.22 11.13 15.06
C GLN A 111 1.17 10.52 14.14
N LEU A 112 0.40 9.57 14.66
CA LEU A 112 -0.82 9.11 14.00
C LEU A 112 -1.87 10.24 14.03
N ASP A 113 -2.44 10.54 12.87
CA ASP A 113 -3.53 11.49 12.71
C ASP A 113 -4.87 10.73 12.69
N GLU A 114 -5.52 10.68 13.85
CA GLU A 114 -6.81 9.99 14.02
C GLU A 114 -7.93 10.61 13.18
N ASP A 115 -7.88 11.93 12.92
CA ASP A 115 -8.87 12.59 12.08
C ASP A 115 -8.76 12.12 10.61
N ARG A 116 -7.53 11.92 10.12
CA ARG A 116 -7.31 11.30 8.81
C ARG A 116 -7.80 9.86 8.76
N LEU A 117 -7.55 9.06 9.79
CA LEU A 117 -8.03 7.69 9.87
C LEU A 117 -9.56 7.64 9.83
N LYS A 118 -10.22 8.48 10.63
CA LYS A 118 -11.68 8.61 10.66
C LYS A 118 -12.24 9.06 9.31
N ARG A 119 -11.63 10.06 8.67
CA ARG A 119 -12.03 10.52 7.32
C ARG A 119 -11.93 9.40 6.29
N LEU A 120 -10.89 8.56 6.37
CA LEU A 120 -10.76 7.39 5.50
C LEU A 120 -11.86 6.36 5.72
N GLY A 121 -12.12 5.99 6.98
CA GLY A 121 -13.22 5.07 7.32
C GLY A 121 -14.62 5.62 7.03
N GLN A 122 -14.76 6.93 6.79
CA GLN A 122 -15.99 7.55 6.28
C GLN A 122 -16.06 7.56 4.75
N ALA A 123 -14.92 7.72 4.09
CA ALA A 123 -14.83 7.75 2.62
C ALA A 123 -15.00 6.35 2.00
N VAL A 124 -14.55 5.31 2.71
CA VAL A 124 -14.74 3.90 2.35
C VAL A 124 -15.27 3.14 3.56
N ASP A 125 -16.08 2.10 3.35
CA ASP A 125 -16.51 1.20 4.44
C ASP A 125 -15.28 0.70 5.21
N GLN A 126 -15.32 0.75 6.53
CA GLN A 126 -14.27 0.26 7.43
C GLN A 126 -13.84 -1.17 7.09
N SER A 127 -14.77 -2.03 6.67
CA SER A 127 -14.46 -3.40 6.24
C SER A 127 -13.60 -3.47 4.98
N ARG A 128 -13.35 -2.34 4.30
CA ARG A 128 -12.58 -2.20 3.06
C ARG A 128 -11.34 -1.33 3.24
N LEU A 129 -10.99 -0.97 4.48
CA LEU A 129 -9.78 -0.26 4.82
C LEU A 129 -8.72 -1.22 5.35
N VAL A 130 -7.47 -1.04 4.91
CA VAL A 130 -6.31 -1.78 5.41
C VAL A 130 -5.25 -0.78 5.83
N LEU A 131 -4.71 -0.94 7.03
CA LEU A 131 -3.60 -0.15 7.55
C LEU A 131 -2.28 -0.90 7.32
N ASP A 132 -1.40 -0.34 6.51
CA ASP A 132 -0.04 -0.87 6.30
C ASP A 132 0.96 -0.09 7.16
N LEU A 133 1.39 -0.75 8.23
CA LEU A 133 2.33 -0.25 9.20
C LEU A 133 3.72 -0.83 8.89
N SER A 134 4.55 -0.07 8.19
CA SER A 134 5.98 -0.39 8.07
C SER A 134 6.67 -0.15 9.41
N CYS A 135 7.44 -1.12 9.94
CA CYS A 135 8.00 -1.03 11.30
C CYS A 135 9.49 -1.33 11.39
N ARG A 136 10.21 -0.59 12.23
CA ARG A 136 11.61 -0.90 12.60
C ARG A 136 11.76 -1.08 14.09
N ARG A 137 12.67 -1.98 14.46
CA ARG A 137 13.09 -2.16 15.85
C ARG A 137 13.96 -0.98 16.30
N ARG A 138 13.67 -0.43 17.48
CA ARG A 138 14.47 0.58 18.18
C ARG A 138 14.55 0.18 19.66
N GLY A 139 15.73 -0.29 20.09
CA GLY A 139 15.86 -0.94 21.39
C GLY A 139 15.14 -2.29 21.37
N ASP A 140 14.29 -2.51 22.38
CA ASP A 140 13.49 -3.74 22.52
C ASP A 140 12.09 -3.63 21.89
N ASP A 141 11.73 -2.44 21.41
CA ASP A 141 10.40 -2.14 20.86
C ASP A 141 10.41 -2.01 19.32
N TYR A 142 9.24 -2.14 18.71
CA TYR A 142 8.99 -1.83 17.30
C TYR A 142 8.20 -0.53 17.18
N PHE A 143 8.61 0.34 16.26
CA PHE A 143 7.91 1.59 15.96
C PHE A 143 7.56 1.64 14.49
N VAL A 144 6.41 2.26 14.18
CA VAL A 144 6.06 2.57 12.80
C VAL A 144 7.07 3.56 12.23
N VAL A 145 7.47 3.34 10.99
CA VAL A 145 8.37 4.22 10.24
C VAL A 145 7.70 4.66 8.95
N THR A 146 7.94 5.90 8.58
CA THR A 146 7.46 6.51 7.33
C THR A 146 8.65 6.87 6.44
N ASP A 147 8.34 7.48 5.29
CA ASP A 147 9.35 8.02 4.36
C ASP A 147 10.42 6.99 4.00
N ARG A 148 9.98 5.83 3.49
CA ARG A 148 10.89 4.76 3.04
C ARG A 148 11.83 4.28 4.15
N TRP A 149 11.29 4.06 5.34
CA TRP A 149 12.02 3.52 6.51
C TRP A 149 13.02 4.48 7.15
N GLN A 150 12.97 5.77 6.79
CA GLN A 150 13.92 6.80 7.23
C GLN A 150 13.44 7.56 8.46
N THR A 151 12.12 7.76 8.60
CA THR A 151 11.53 8.55 9.68
C THR A 151 10.86 7.65 10.71
N PHE A 152 11.34 7.66 11.96
CA PHE A 152 10.63 7.01 13.07
C PHE A 152 9.43 7.86 13.51
N THR A 153 8.29 7.21 13.67
CA THR A 153 7.11 7.80 14.32
C THR A 153 7.16 7.53 15.84
N GLN A 154 6.21 8.11 16.57
CA GLN A 154 6.00 7.83 17.99
C GLN A 154 5.06 6.64 18.23
N LEU A 155 4.43 6.12 17.17
CA LEU A 155 3.50 5.00 17.26
C LEU A 155 4.26 3.69 17.46
N ARG A 156 4.23 3.17 18.70
CA ARG A 156 4.78 1.86 19.05
C ARG A 156 3.83 0.76 18.60
N VAL A 157 4.38 -0.31 18.05
CA VAL A 157 3.62 -1.49 17.63
C VAL A 157 3.62 -2.50 18.77
N ASP A 158 2.54 -2.47 19.55
CA ASP A 158 2.24 -3.40 20.63
C ASP A 158 0.75 -3.81 20.60
N ALA A 159 0.35 -4.67 21.53
CA ALA A 159 -1.02 -5.18 21.57
C ALA A 159 -2.08 -4.07 21.78
N ASP A 160 -1.77 -3.05 22.58
CA ASP A 160 -2.71 -1.98 22.91
C ASP A 160 -2.93 -1.09 21.69
N THR A 161 -1.85 -0.66 21.02
CA THR A 161 -1.94 0.13 19.79
C THR A 161 -2.66 -0.64 18.68
N LEU A 162 -2.36 -1.92 18.49
CA LEU A 162 -3.04 -2.74 17.47
C LEU A 162 -4.53 -2.93 17.80
N GLY A 163 -4.88 -3.03 19.09
CA GLY A 163 -6.27 -3.06 19.55
C GLY A 163 -7.02 -1.77 19.20
N GLN A 164 -6.44 -0.62 19.52
CA GLN A 164 -7.02 0.69 19.19
C GLN A 164 -7.22 0.87 17.69
N LEU A 165 -6.21 0.52 16.89
CA LEU A 165 -6.29 0.64 15.43
C LEU A 165 -7.35 -0.29 14.80
N ALA A 166 -7.64 -1.43 15.43
CA ALA A 166 -8.64 -2.37 14.94
C ALA A 166 -10.10 -1.91 15.15
N GLU A 167 -10.32 -0.85 15.94
CA GLU A 167 -11.65 -0.25 16.14
C GLU A 167 -12.06 0.69 14.99
N HIS A 168 -11.10 1.07 14.13
CA HIS A 168 -11.27 2.00 13.00
C HIS A 168 -11.46 1.31 11.66
#